data_AF-A0AAQ5YZ27-F1
#
_entry.id   AF-A0AAQ5YZ27-F1
#
_cell.length_a   1.000
_cell.length_b   1.000
_cell.length_c   1.000
_cell.angle_alpha   90.00
_cell.angle_beta   90.00
_cell.angle_gamma   90.00
#
_symmetry.space_group_name_H-M   'P 1'
#
loop_
_entity.id
_entity.type
_entity.pdbx_description
1 polymer ?
#
loop_
_entity_poly.entity_id
_entity_poly.type
_entity_poly.pdbx_seq_one_letter_code
_entity_poly.pdbx_strand_id
1 'polypeptide(L)'
;MADDFSQSLTPPVSPFAADSLYELTPTRPPCFCCSEVKDDPTGALSTEGYTARGSLKRLLLRLDPAPADYETDTVDIFGFPWVTETALVESTKLLFGLFRQTFFKLESLVQSSCHDFGQAGNLHYEAEDLRQQCVSFLQYVKVFLHRYLEPSGCLDASYSHPYEELEAQLPSALLEELFGIILLIGRLKDLPANVQSAFTIHNQGKIFPPSWHLLHLHLDIHWSVLEILHLLGHKMQGQVVYAHQFVNLTGENLTDISLFDEHLCNLLCDLTGLAIGKFSKVRPTEALSSHHYLCTCTKELWVLLMYLLEYRNKVLRTQSFWGYMNSLLRPLVSGKPAAEQFTGLPTHCKDPLGFTWWLVTHLAMLGQYNILDISTLSIYLLCVRMHVHCCLSLCLLWEPSTSAVSTLWDYYSKNLSASFTVPWLGMSGLGTLCKTPLALLEQARSCCSPPPLRSPGYTQLYRSANSFHIFLRVLALCLAQDRAGGVPQRQIKGRIYSKFSPKKMQELSEGGLMNFLLLFLVVARQVELEDVASRACELLGCLPSNCPPAHRSLVWRGQLSLLLLFQERGLDVGAQATWLASSFNDTAKEFYNKTTEVSRRLALWGPLGSYLEGVAEVFETRSCCQPSCLL
;
A
#
# COMPACT_ATOMS: atom_id res chain seq x y z
N MET A 1 -45.53 65.67 31.32
CA MET A 1 -44.96 65.67 29.94
C MET A 1 -43.45 65.63 30.17
N ALA A 2 -42.81 64.46 30.31
CA ALA A 2 -42.51 63.44 29.27
C ALA A 2 -41.85 64.11 28.07
N ASP A 3 -40.62 63.84 27.62
CA ASP A 3 -39.58 62.80 27.81
C ASP A 3 -38.27 63.42 27.25
N ASP A 4 -37.10 62.79 27.17
CA ASP A 4 -36.28 61.94 28.03
C ASP A 4 -34.91 61.91 27.32
N PHE A 5 -33.82 61.73 28.06
CA PHE A 5 -32.44 61.83 27.58
C PHE A 5 -32.02 60.63 26.71
N SER A 6 -31.30 60.87 25.60
CA SER A 6 -30.34 59.89 25.05
C SER A 6 -29.06 60.58 24.57
N GLN A 7 -27.95 60.33 25.27
CA GLN A 7 -26.60 60.69 24.84
C GLN A 7 -25.95 59.44 24.26
N SER A 8 -25.76 59.43 22.95
CA SER A 8 -24.91 58.48 22.22
C SER A 8 -23.44 58.85 22.47
N LEU A 9 -22.67 57.92 23.04
CA LEU A 9 -21.21 58.01 23.18
C LEU A 9 -20.56 56.96 22.26
N THR A 10 -20.46 57.26 20.97
CA THR A 10 -19.52 56.59 20.07
C THR A 10 -18.71 57.65 19.30
N PRO A 11 -17.37 57.53 19.24
CA PRO A 11 -16.55 58.45 18.45
C PRO A 11 -16.74 58.19 16.93
N PRO A 12 -16.49 59.19 16.07
CA PRO A 12 -16.70 59.04 14.63
C PRO A 12 -15.75 57.99 14.04
N VAL A 13 -16.32 57.11 13.21
CA VAL A 13 -15.64 56.00 12.53
C VAL A 13 -14.57 56.53 11.57
N SER A 14 -13.34 56.05 11.72
CA SER A 14 -12.23 56.32 10.78
C SER A 14 -12.51 55.65 9.42
N PRO A 15 -12.28 56.34 8.28
CA PRO A 15 -12.59 55.81 6.94
C PRO A 15 -11.64 54.70 6.46
N PHE A 16 -10.78 54.17 7.33
CA PHE A 16 -9.88 53.04 7.06
C PHE A 16 -10.31 51.72 7.74
N ALA A 17 -11.50 51.67 8.34
CA ALA A 17 -12.01 50.49 9.05
C ALA A 17 -12.96 49.61 8.20
N ALA A 18 -12.67 49.45 6.92
CA ALA A 18 -13.33 48.47 6.07
C ALA A 18 -12.25 47.53 5.52
N ASP A 19 -11.95 46.46 6.28
CA ASP A 19 -11.38 45.18 5.81
C ASP A 19 -10.93 44.22 6.95
N SER A 20 -11.35 44.41 8.20
CA SER A 20 -10.93 43.52 9.30
C SER A 20 -12.05 43.14 10.28
N LEU A 21 -13.18 42.67 9.74
CA LEU A 21 -14.20 41.94 10.50
C LEU A 21 -14.58 40.67 9.71
N TYR A 22 -13.62 39.76 9.56
CA TYR A 22 -13.97 38.35 9.57
C TYR A 22 -14.19 38.00 11.04
N GLU A 23 -15.45 37.82 11.44
CA GLU A 23 -15.78 37.06 12.65
C GLU A 23 -15.04 35.71 12.53
N LEU A 24 -13.96 35.55 13.29
CA LEU A 24 -13.23 34.30 13.39
C LEU A 24 -14.17 33.29 14.06
N THR A 25 -14.90 32.51 13.27
CA THR A 25 -15.48 31.26 13.76
C THR A 25 -14.37 30.48 14.46
N PRO A 26 -14.57 30.03 15.72
CA PRO A 26 -13.55 29.28 16.45
C PRO A 26 -13.09 28.10 15.61
N THR A 27 -11.78 27.91 15.53
CA THR A 27 -11.16 26.88 14.71
C THR A 27 -11.60 25.51 15.22
N ARG A 28 -12.50 24.84 14.50
CA ARG A 28 -12.96 23.49 14.86
C ARG A 28 -11.76 22.53 14.94
N PRO A 29 -11.72 21.63 15.94
CA PRO A 29 -10.68 20.63 16.03
C PRO A 29 -10.70 19.70 14.82
N PRO A 30 -9.55 19.10 14.47
CA PRO A 30 -9.44 18.17 13.36
C PRO A 30 -10.31 16.94 13.59
N CYS A 31 -11.02 16.49 12.55
CA CYS A 31 -11.86 15.30 12.58
C CYS A 31 -11.89 14.61 11.21
N PHE A 32 -12.25 13.33 11.18
CA PHE A 32 -12.34 12.56 9.94
C PHE A 32 -13.49 13.04 9.04
N CYS A 33 -13.19 13.52 7.84
CA CYS A 33 -14.21 14.00 6.92
C CYS A 33 -13.95 13.53 5.49
N CYS A 34 -14.92 12.87 4.86
CA CYS A 34 -14.85 12.42 3.46
C CYS A 34 -15.77 13.20 2.52
N SER A 35 -16.25 14.38 2.95
CA SER A 35 -17.23 15.19 2.20
C SER A 35 -16.64 15.92 0.98
N GLU A 36 -15.34 16.19 0.97
CA GLU A 36 -14.72 17.14 0.02
C GLU A 36 -14.02 16.48 -1.17
N VAL A 37 -14.09 15.15 -1.27
CA VAL A 37 -13.30 14.41 -2.26
C VAL A 37 -14.02 14.45 -3.60
N LYS A 38 -13.65 15.42 -4.45
CA LYS A 38 -13.84 15.33 -5.90
C LYS A 38 -13.19 14.04 -6.41
N ASP A 39 -13.69 13.50 -7.52
CA ASP A 39 -13.17 12.36 -8.28
C ASP A 39 -11.70 12.57 -8.74
N ASP A 40 -10.77 12.71 -7.80
CA ASP A 40 -9.34 12.75 -8.06
C ASP A 40 -8.80 11.31 -8.01
N PRO A 41 -8.21 10.80 -9.09
CA PRO A 41 -7.61 9.46 -9.13
C PRO A 41 -6.48 9.27 -8.09
N THR A 42 -5.98 10.33 -7.46
CA THR A 42 -4.97 10.25 -6.37
C THR A 42 -5.56 10.15 -4.95
N GLY A 43 -6.86 10.43 -4.78
CA GLY A 43 -7.56 10.36 -3.49
C GLY A 43 -6.97 11.29 -2.43
N ALA A 44 -6.90 12.59 -2.68
CA ALA A 44 -6.41 13.56 -1.70
C ALA A 44 -7.14 13.43 -0.34
N LEU A 45 -6.39 13.60 0.74
CA LEU A 45 -6.95 13.61 2.10
C LEU A 45 -7.66 14.94 2.35
N SER A 46 -8.65 14.94 3.25
CA SER A 46 -9.41 16.15 3.58
C SER A 46 -8.53 17.23 4.21
N THR A 47 -8.77 18.49 3.86
CA THR A 47 -8.09 19.64 4.48
C THR A 47 -8.49 19.86 5.94
N GLU A 48 -9.60 19.28 6.38
CA GLU A 48 -10.07 19.30 7.77
C GLU A 48 -9.59 18.10 8.59
N GLY A 49 -9.00 17.10 7.94
CA GLY A 49 -8.48 15.89 8.58
C GLY A 49 -7.23 16.11 9.43
N TYR A 50 -6.93 15.14 10.30
CA TYR A 50 -5.78 15.13 11.20
C TYR A 50 -4.42 15.29 10.49
N THR A 51 -4.30 14.76 9.26
CA THR A 51 -3.06 14.84 8.47
C THR A 51 -2.83 16.24 7.93
N ALA A 52 -3.82 16.84 7.27
CA ALA A 52 -3.72 18.16 6.65
C ALA A 52 -3.61 19.29 7.69
N ARG A 53 -4.32 19.16 8.82
CA ARG A 53 -4.22 20.10 9.96
C ARG A 53 -2.92 19.97 10.74
N GLY A 54 -2.07 19.00 10.40
CA GLY A 54 -0.75 18.81 11.01
C GLY A 54 -0.79 18.23 12.43
N SER A 55 -1.91 17.65 12.87
CA SER A 55 -2.10 17.12 14.22
C SER A 55 -1.13 15.99 14.52
N LEU A 56 -0.99 15.04 13.58
CA LEU A 56 0.00 13.97 13.70
C LEU A 56 1.42 14.53 13.80
N LYS A 57 1.77 15.52 12.98
CA LYS A 57 3.11 16.13 13.02
C LYS A 57 3.38 16.76 14.39
N ARG A 58 2.41 17.46 14.98
CA ARG A 58 2.52 18.03 16.33
C ARG A 58 2.68 16.94 17.39
N LEU A 59 1.88 15.89 17.34
CA LEU A 59 1.98 14.72 18.22
C LEU A 59 3.38 14.12 18.19
N LEU A 60 3.89 13.81 16.99
CA LEU A 60 5.22 13.18 16.84
C LEU A 60 6.37 14.10 17.25
N LEU A 61 6.21 15.42 17.10
CA LEU A 61 7.19 16.42 17.52
C LEU A 61 7.01 16.90 18.96
N ARG A 62 6.03 16.34 19.70
CA ARG A 62 5.72 16.72 21.09
C ARG A 62 5.40 18.21 21.24
N LEU A 63 4.65 18.74 20.28
CA LEU A 63 4.17 20.11 20.30
C LEU A 63 2.75 20.15 20.88
N ASP A 64 2.35 21.33 21.33
CA ASP A 64 0.99 21.60 21.80
C ASP A 64 -0.06 21.13 20.77
N PRO A 65 -1.02 20.26 21.15
CA PRO A 65 -2.03 19.74 20.25
C PRO A 65 -2.93 20.81 19.62
N ALA A 66 -3.17 21.94 20.30
CA ALA A 66 -4.01 23.03 19.83
C ALA A 66 -3.52 24.39 20.38
N PRO A 67 -2.40 24.93 19.87
CA PRO A 67 -1.71 26.08 20.47
C PRO A 67 -2.50 27.38 20.46
N ALA A 68 -3.57 27.50 19.66
CA ALA A 68 -4.42 28.68 19.57
C ALA A 68 -5.78 28.49 20.25
N ASP A 69 -6.04 27.31 20.80
CA ASP A 69 -7.31 26.98 21.46
C ASP A 69 -7.06 26.77 22.96
N TYR A 70 -8.11 26.92 23.77
CA TYR A 70 -8.10 26.71 25.23
C TYR A 70 -7.11 27.64 25.98
N GLU A 71 -6.96 28.89 25.53
CA GLU A 71 -6.12 29.91 26.19
C GLU A 71 -6.86 30.67 27.31
N THR A 72 -8.19 30.57 27.35
CA THR A 72 -9.04 31.25 28.34
C THR A 72 -9.14 30.46 29.64
N ASP A 73 -9.36 31.16 30.76
CA ASP A 73 -9.56 30.57 32.10
C ASP A 73 -10.72 29.56 32.13
N THR A 74 -11.72 29.76 31.26
CA THR A 74 -12.86 28.86 31.11
C THR A 74 -12.97 28.28 29.71
N VAL A 75 -13.43 27.04 29.63
CA VAL A 75 -13.74 26.31 28.39
C VAL A 75 -15.17 25.78 28.44
N ASP A 76 -15.91 25.94 27.34
CA ASP A 76 -17.23 25.34 27.20
C ASP A 76 -17.12 23.88 26.72
N ILE A 77 -17.62 22.95 27.53
CA ILE A 77 -17.64 21.51 27.22
C ILE A 77 -19.04 20.98 27.47
N PHE A 78 -19.65 20.37 26.43
CA PHE A 78 -21.04 19.86 26.43
C PHE A 78 -22.08 20.92 26.84
N GLY A 79 -21.84 22.19 26.50
CA GLY A 79 -22.74 23.32 26.80
C GLY A 79 -22.63 23.87 28.22
N PHE A 80 -21.60 23.46 28.98
CA PHE A 80 -21.32 23.97 30.32
C PHE A 80 -19.94 24.65 30.37
N PRO A 81 -19.79 25.77 31.09
CA PRO A 81 -18.49 26.39 31.30
C PRO A 81 -17.71 25.64 32.40
N TRP A 82 -16.44 25.36 32.12
CA TRP A 82 -15.51 24.66 33.02
C TRP A 82 -14.24 25.46 33.20
N VAL A 83 -13.56 25.34 34.34
CA VAL A 83 -12.22 25.91 34.52
C VAL A 83 -11.22 25.09 33.72
N THR A 84 -10.55 25.71 32.75
CA THR A 84 -9.73 25.03 31.73
C THR A 84 -8.60 24.19 32.34
N GLU A 85 -7.99 24.67 33.43
CA GLU A 85 -6.80 24.03 34.04
C GLU A 85 -7.13 22.93 35.06
N THR A 86 -8.36 22.90 35.61
CA THR A 86 -8.72 21.98 36.71
C THR A 86 -9.82 21.00 36.37
N ALA A 87 -10.65 21.29 35.37
CA ALA A 87 -11.89 20.56 35.15
C ALA A 87 -11.69 19.06 34.87
N LEU A 88 -10.59 18.68 34.20
CA LEU A 88 -10.33 17.27 33.95
C LEU A 88 -9.95 16.51 35.23
N VAL A 89 -9.26 17.15 36.18
CA VAL A 89 -8.89 16.58 37.49
C VAL A 89 -10.10 16.50 38.40
N GLU A 90 -10.86 17.60 38.53
CA GLU A 90 -11.97 17.69 39.48
C GLU A 90 -13.20 16.90 39.05
N SER A 91 -13.42 16.76 37.74
CA SER A 91 -14.67 16.26 37.17
C SER A 91 -14.49 15.18 36.10
N THR A 92 -13.42 14.38 36.17
CA THR A 92 -13.13 13.32 35.18
C THR A 92 -14.36 12.45 34.88
N LYS A 93 -14.95 11.82 35.90
CA LYS A 93 -16.11 10.91 35.73
C LYS A 93 -17.33 11.62 35.13
N LEU A 94 -17.58 12.87 35.53
CA LEU A 94 -18.72 13.65 35.06
C LEU A 94 -18.54 14.05 33.58
N LEU A 95 -17.37 14.56 33.21
CA LEU A 95 -17.05 14.92 31.83
C LEU A 95 -17.14 13.72 30.88
N PHE A 96 -16.58 12.57 31.26
CA PHE A 96 -16.74 11.35 30.49
C PHE A 96 -18.18 10.82 30.51
N GLY A 97 -18.94 11.04 31.59
CA GLY A 97 -20.38 10.78 31.63
C GLY A 97 -21.17 11.60 30.60
N LEU A 98 -20.88 12.90 30.48
CA LEU A 98 -21.47 13.78 29.47
C LEU A 98 -21.09 13.37 28.04
N PHE A 99 -19.85 12.93 27.83
CA PHE A 99 -19.42 12.33 26.56
C PHE A 99 -20.27 11.11 26.19
N ARG A 100 -20.45 10.16 27.11
CA ARG A 100 -21.27 8.96 26.86
C ARG A 100 -22.73 9.33 26.57
N GLN A 101 -23.28 10.28 27.32
CA GLN A 101 -24.64 10.78 27.08
C GLN A 101 -24.79 11.37 25.68
N THR A 102 -23.81 12.18 25.24
CA THR A 102 -23.81 12.82 23.92
C THR A 102 -23.66 11.79 22.80
N PHE A 103 -22.82 10.77 23.01
CA PHE A 103 -22.70 9.62 22.11
C PHE A 103 -24.04 8.87 21.97
N PHE A 104 -24.72 8.53 23.07
CA PHE A 104 -26.01 7.85 23.03
C PHE A 104 -27.12 8.68 22.38
N LYS A 105 -27.10 10.01 22.53
CA LYS A 105 -28.02 10.90 21.80
C LYS A 105 -27.83 10.75 20.29
N LEU A 106 -26.58 10.76 19.81
CA LEU A 106 -26.28 10.57 18.39
C LEU A 106 -26.70 9.17 17.90
N GLU A 107 -26.45 8.13 18.69
CA GLU A 107 -26.90 6.78 18.36
C GLU A 107 -28.44 6.68 18.26
N SER A 108 -29.16 7.32 19.19
CA SER A 108 -30.62 7.40 19.18
C SER A 108 -31.16 8.14 17.95
N LEU A 109 -30.48 9.20 17.49
CA LEU A 109 -30.81 9.87 16.23
C LEU A 109 -30.69 8.94 15.02
N VAL A 110 -29.67 8.07 15.00
CA VAL A 110 -29.53 7.07 13.93
C VAL A 110 -30.71 6.10 13.93
N GLN A 111 -31.12 5.61 15.10
CA GLN A 111 -32.22 4.65 15.23
C GLN A 111 -33.59 5.26 14.86
N SER A 112 -33.79 6.54 15.15
CA SER A 112 -35.05 7.26 14.88
C SER A 112 -35.17 7.82 13.46
N SER A 113 -34.05 8.02 12.75
CA SER A 113 -33.99 8.65 11.40
C SER A 113 -34.59 7.85 10.23
N CYS A 114 -35.39 6.81 10.48
CA CYS A 114 -35.75 5.80 9.48
C CYS A 114 -36.80 6.24 8.43
N HIS A 115 -37.58 7.32 8.62
CA HIS A 115 -38.78 7.53 7.77
C HIS A 115 -39.12 8.96 7.26
N ASP A 116 -38.43 10.05 7.65
CA ASP A 116 -38.84 11.42 7.25
C ASP A 116 -37.78 12.22 6.46
N PHE A 117 -37.90 12.22 5.12
CA PHE A 117 -37.03 12.98 4.22
C PHE A 117 -37.10 14.50 4.41
N GLY A 118 -38.19 15.03 4.96
CA GLY A 118 -38.38 16.47 5.20
C GLY A 118 -37.54 17.05 6.34
N GLN A 119 -36.96 16.21 7.21
CA GLN A 119 -36.14 16.62 8.36
C GLN A 119 -34.63 16.39 8.16
N ALA A 120 -34.21 15.94 6.99
CA ALA A 120 -32.83 15.52 6.73
C ALA A 120 -31.78 16.62 7.03
N GLY A 121 -32.11 17.89 6.77
CA GLY A 121 -31.23 19.03 7.10
C GLY A 121 -31.07 19.24 8.60
N ASN A 122 -32.17 19.25 9.36
CA ASN A 122 -32.14 19.45 10.81
C ASN A 122 -31.39 18.29 11.50
N LEU A 123 -31.68 17.05 11.09
CA LEU A 123 -30.99 15.86 11.61
C LEU A 123 -29.49 15.87 11.31
N HIS A 124 -29.09 16.42 10.15
CA HIS A 124 -27.68 16.56 9.81
C HIS A 124 -26.94 17.51 10.76
N TYR A 125 -27.48 18.71 11.00
CA TYR A 125 -26.85 19.72 11.86
C TYR A 125 -26.85 19.29 13.34
N GLU A 126 -27.93 18.66 13.80
CA GLU A 126 -27.99 18.11 15.17
C GLU A 126 -26.95 17.00 15.37
N ALA A 127 -26.83 16.09 14.40
CA ALA A 127 -25.83 15.03 14.45
C ALA A 127 -24.39 15.55 14.31
N GLU A 128 -24.18 16.61 13.51
CA GLU A 128 -22.89 17.29 13.37
C GLU A 128 -22.48 17.94 14.70
N ASP A 129 -23.40 18.65 15.35
CA ASP A 129 -23.15 19.31 16.64
C ASP A 129 -22.80 18.29 17.73
N LEU A 130 -23.57 17.21 17.87
CA LEU A 130 -23.28 16.15 18.84
C LEU A 130 -21.91 15.50 18.59
N ARG A 131 -21.57 15.23 17.32
CA ARG A 131 -20.25 14.73 16.96
C ARG A 131 -19.16 15.73 17.32
N GLN A 132 -19.37 17.01 17.02
CA GLN A 132 -18.39 18.05 17.26
C GLN A 132 -18.13 18.27 18.75
N GLN A 133 -19.16 18.20 19.60
CA GLN A 133 -19.01 18.24 21.05
C GLN A 133 -18.10 17.11 21.57
N CYS A 134 -18.31 15.87 21.07
CA CYS A 134 -17.47 14.73 21.41
C CYS A 134 -16.01 14.91 20.96
N VAL A 135 -15.78 15.37 19.73
CA VAL A 135 -14.42 15.61 19.20
C VAL A 135 -13.73 16.75 19.96
N SER A 136 -14.43 17.83 20.27
CA SER A 136 -13.91 18.96 21.04
C SER A 136 -13.54 18.54 22.47
N PHE A 137 -14.32 17.68 23.11
CA PHE A 137 -13.94 17.12 24.41
C PHE A 137 -12.66 16.28 24.34
N LEU A 138 -12.54 15.39 23.35
CA LEU A 138 -11.32 14.59 23.18
C LEU A 138 -10.10 15.46 22.85
N GLN A 139 -10.30 16.55 22.10
CA GLN A 139 -9.24 17.55 21.88
C GLN A 139 -8.83 18.24 23.18
N TYR A 140 -9.79 18.65 24.01
CA TYR A 140 -9.53 19.22 25.32
C TYR A 140 -8.70 18.29 26.20
N VAL A 141 -9.03 16.99 26.26
CA VAL A 141 -8.24 16.00 27.03
C VAL A 141 -6.78 15.99 26.57
N LYS A 142 -6.52 16.01 25.25
CA LYS A 142 -5.14 16.04 24.72
C LYS A 142 -4.39 17.31 25.09
N VAL A 143 -5.05 18.47 25.00
CA VAL A 143 -4.48 19.77 25.39
C VAL A 143 -4.18 19.79 26.87
N PHE A 144 -5.12 19.31 27.70
CA PHE A 144 -4.96 19.21 29.14
C PHE A 144 -3.73 18.38 29.51
N LEU A 145 -3.62 17.17 28.95
CA LEU A 145 -2.47 16.30 29.18
C LEU A 145 -1.16 16.99 28.78
N HIS A 146 -1.15 17.72 27.66
CA HIS A 146 0.04 18.41 27.20
C HIS A 146 0.43 19.60 28.09
N ARG A 147 -0.53 20.44 28.49
CA ARG A 147 -0.26 21.71 29.18
C ARG A 147 -0.19 21.57 30.70
N TYR A 148 -1.08 20.78 31.29
CA TYR A 148 -1.36 20.84 32.73
C TYR A 148 -0.98 19.55 33.47
N LEU A 149 -0.94 18.39 32.81
CA LEU A 149 -0.48 17.17 33.49
C LEU A 149 1.03 17.23 33.75
N GLU A 150 1.42 17.24 35.02
CA GLU A 150 2.79 17.05 35.49
C GLU A 150 2.97 15.67 36.13
N PRO A 151 4.09 14.97 35.86
CA PRO A 151 4.39 13.72 36.56
C PRO A 151 4.69 14.00 38.03
N SER A 152 4.00 13.32 38.95
CA SER A 152 4.17 13.52 40.39
C SER A 152 5.64 13.36 40.80
N GLY A 153 6.22 14.43 41.35
CA GLY A 153 7.56 14.44 41.92
C GLY A 153 7.67 13.53 43.15
N CYS A 154 8.88 13.06 43.43
CA CYS A 154 9.18 12.20 44.58
C CYS A 154 8.65 12.81 45.89
N LEU A 155 7.92 11.99 46.66
CA LEU A 155 7.28 12.27 47.93
C LEU A 155 8.23 12.92 48.96
N ASP A 156 8.14 14.24 49.13
CA ASP A 156 8.40 14.84 50.44
C ASP A 156 7.06 14.90 51.18
N ALA A 157 6.86 13.89 52.03
CA ALA A 157 5.65 13.67 52.79
C ALA A 157 5.46 14.75 53.88
N SER A 158 4.75 15.82 53.57
CA SER A 158 4.00 16.57 54.58
C SER A 158 2.92 17.45 53.95
N TYR A 159 1.67 16.99 54.07
CA TYR A 159 0.42 17.69 53.71
C TYR A 159 0.21 17.92 52.21
N SER A 160 -0.16 16.86 51.47
CA SER A 160 -0.71 17.00 50.12
C SER A 160 -2.04 17.74 50.15
N HIS A 161 -2.17 18.79 49.36
CA HIS A 161 -3.46 19.48 49.18
C HIS A 161 -4.45 18.49 48.52
N PRO A 162 -5.77 18.50 48.85
CA PRO A 162 -6.73 17.55 48.27
C PRO A 162 -6.75 17.50 46.73
N TYR A 163 -6.44 18.64 46.08
CA TYR A 163 -6.28 18.71 44.64
C TYR A 163 -5.06 17.92 44.13
N GLU A 164 -3.93 17.97 44.81
CA GLU A 164 -2.71 17.24 44.43
C GLU A 164 -2.92 15.73 44.51
N GLU A 165 -3.75 15.27 45.46
CA GLU A 165 -4.15 13.86 45.56
C GLU A 165 -5.03 13.43 44.38
N LEU A 166 -5.97 14.28 43.95
CA LEU A 166 -6.81 14.03 42.78
C LEU A 166 -5.98 14.05 41.48
N GLU A 167 -5.05 14.98 41.38
CA GLU A 167 -4.15 15.11 40.24
C GLU A 167 -3.24 13.88 40.11
N ALA A 168 -2.69 13.37 41.22
CA ALA A 168 -1.91 12.14 41.23
C ALA A 168 -2.72 10.90 40.81
N GLN A 169 -4.04 10.90 41.06
CA GLN A 169 -4.94 9.81 40.66
C GLN A 169 -5.44 9.93 39.21
N LEU A 170 -5.34 11.12 38.60
CA LEU A 170 -5.88 11.39 37.27
C LEU A 170 -5.37 10.42 36.19
N PRO A 171 -4.07 10.06 36.10
CA PRO A 171 -3.61 9.09 35.10
C PRO A 171 -4.35 7.75 35.15
N SER A 172 -4.58 7.20 36.35
CA SER A 172 -5.33 5.95 36.54
C SER A 172 -6.80 6.13 36.19
N ALA A 173 -7.43 7.22 36.65
CA ALA A 173 -8.84 7.49 36.37
C ALA A 173 -9.08 7.69 34.87
N LEU A 174 -8.19 8.40 34.18
CA LEU A 174 -8.25 8.60 32.75
C LEU A 174 -8.12 7.28 31.98
N LEU A 175 -7.20 6.41 32.40
CA LEU A 175 -7.03 5.09 31.78
C LEU A 175 -8.32 4.25 31.86
N GLU A 176 -8.97 4.25 33.02
CA GLU A 176 -10.26 3.55 33.24
C GLU A 176 -11.39 4.13 32.38
N GLU A 177 -11.47 5.47 32.30
CA GLU A 177 -12.48 6.13 31.49
C GLU A 177 -12.28 5.88 29.98
N LEU A 178 -11.03 5.87 29.50
CA LEU A 178 -10.68 5.51 28.12
C LEU A 178 -11.03 4.06 27.81
N PHE A 179 -10.77 3.13 28.73
CA PHE A 179 -11.22 1.74 28.59
C PHE A 179 -12.74 1.66 28.51
N GLY A 180 -13.46 2.40 29.36
CA GLY A 180 -14.91 2.51 29.30
C GLY A 180 -15.44 3.08 27.97
N ILE A 181 -14.72 4.03 27.35
CA ILE A 181 -15.05 4.51 25.99
C ILE A 181 -14.84 3.40 24.95
N ILE A 182 -13.74 2.65 25.01
CA ILE A 182 -13.46 1.54 24.09
C ILE A 182 -14.59 0.49 24.17
N LEU A 183 -15.03 0.15 25.38
CA LEU A 183 -16.16 -0.78 25.58
C LEU A 183 -17.47 -0.23 25.04
N LEU A 184 -17.72 1.08 25.19
CA LEU A 184 -18.92 1.74 24.67
C LEU A 184 -18.99 1.68 23.14
N ILE A 185 -17.89 2.04 22.46
CA ILE A 185 -17.88 2.14 20.98
C ILE A 185 -17.76 0.77 20.30
N GLY A 186 -17.26 -0.24 21.01
CA GLY A 186 -17.06 -1.58 20.50
C GLY A 186 -16.08 -1.65 19.31
N ARG A 187 -16.29 -2.63 18.43
CA ARG A 187 -15.44 -2.92 17.28
C ARG A 187 -16.02 -2.29 16.02
N LEU A 188 -15.17 -1.72 15.15
CA LEU A 188 -15.62 -1.10 13.90
C LEU A 188 -16.30 -2.10 12.95
N LYS A 189 -15.84 -3.36 12.95
CA LYS A 189 -16.40 -4.43 12.11
C LYS A 189 -17.78 -4.92 12.58
N ASP A 190 -18.12 -4.68 13.84
CA ASP A 190 -19.34 -5.16 14.49
C ASP A 190 -20.44 -4.08 14.51
N LEU A 191 -20.17 -2.91 13.92
CA LEU A 191 -21.15 -1.84 13.79
C LEU A 191 -22.40 -2.30 13.01
N PRO A 192 -23.60 -1.79 13.34
CA PRO A 192 -24.83 -2.09 12.61
C PRO A 192 -24.70 -1.84 11.09
N ALA A 193 -25.38 -2.67 10.28
CA ALA A 193 -25.26 -2.62 8.82
C ALA A 193 -25.67 -1.26 8.20
N ASN A 194 -26.62 -0.56 8.82
CA ASN A 194 -27.05 0.80 8.44
C ASN A 194 -25.98 1.87 8.74
N VAL A 195 -25.08 1.62 9.69
CA VAL A 195 -23.92 2.48 9.98
C VAL A 195 -22.76 2.11 9.06
N GLN A 196 -22.49 0.82 8.85
CA GLN A 196 -21.45 0.39 7.90
C GLN A 196 -21.73 0.81 6.46
N SER A 197 -22.99 0.84 6.02
CA SER A 197 -23.34 1.33 4.68
C SER A 197 -22.94 2.81 4.48
N ALA A 198 -22.84 3.59 5.56
CA ALA A 198 -22.46 4.99 5.53
C ALA A 198 -21.03 5.23 5.03
N PHE A 199 -20.15 4.22 5.05
CA PHE A 199 -18.83 4.31 4.42
C PHE A 199 -18.89 4.63 2.93
N THR A 200 -19.99 4.30 2.25
CA THR A 200 -20.17 4.44 0.80
C THR A 200 -21.03 5.64 0.40
N ILE A 201 -21.50 6.43 1.38
CA ILE A 201 -22.34 7.59 1.12
C ILE A 201 -21.47 8.73 0.61
N HIS A 202 -21.75 9.15 -0.62
CA HIS A 202 -21.23 10.37 -1.21
C HIS A 202 -22.39 11.33 -1.43
N ASN A 203 -22.41 12.46 -0.73
CA ASN A 203 -23.45 13.48 -0.92
C ASN A 203 -22.83 14.81 -1.38
N GLN A 204 -23.19 15.24 -2.58
CA GLN A 204 -22.73 16.50 -3.18
C GLN A 204 -23.25 17.73 -2.43
N GLY A 205 -24.37 17.61 -1.71
CA GLY A 205 -24.96 18.71 -0.94
C GLY A 205 -24.35 18.96 0.43
N LYS A 206 -23.28 18.24 0.83
CA LYS A 206 -22.67 18.25 2.18
C LYS A 206 -23.63 17.94 3.35
N ILE A 207 -24.88 17.58 3.09
CA ILE A 207 -25.85 17.13 4.09
C ILE A 207 -25.75 15.61 4.21
N PHE A 208 -25.46 15.11 5.40
CA PHE A 208 -25.25 13.68 5.66
C PHE A 208 -26.23 13.14 6.70
N PRO A 209 -26.68 11.88 6.58
CA PRO A 209 -27.55 11.27 7.58
C PRO A 209 -26.81 11.09 8.92
N PRO A 210 -27.53 11.00 10.05
CA PRO A 210 -26.91 10.76 11.36
C PRO A 210 -25.98 9.54 11.39
N SER A 211 -26.26 8.49 10.60
CA SER A 211 -25.41 7.29 10.54
C SER A 211 -24.01 7.56 10.00
N TRP A 212 -23.87 8.54 9.10
CA TRP A 212 -22.58 8.99 8.61
C TRP A 212 -21.78 9.70 9.70
N HIS A 213 -22.42 10.58 10.47
CA HIS A 213 -21.79 11.28 11.58
C HIS A 213 -21.37 10.31 12.68
N LEU A 214 -22.24 9.37 13.05
CA LEU A 214 -21.91 8.34 14.04
C LEU A 214 -20.72 7.49 13.59
N LEU A 215 -20.72 7.01 12.35
CA LEU A 215 -19.62 6.24 11.80
C LEU A 215 -18.28 6.98 11.89
N HIS A 216 -18.26 8.27 11.52
CA HIS A 216 -17.03 9.06 11.55
C HIS A 216 -16.63 9.43 12.98
N LEU A 217 -17.58 9.60 13.90
CA LEU A 217 -17.31 9.74 15.33
C LEU A 217 -16.61 8.47 15.87
N HIS A 218 -17.04 7.26 15.48
CA HIS A 218 -16.30 6.04 15.84
C HIS A 218 -14.83 6.12 15.40
N LEU A 219 -14.55 6.55 14.16
CA LEU A 219 -13.18 6.72 13.69
C LEU A 219 -12.41 7.75 14.54
N ASP A 220 -13.03 8.91 14.83
CA ASP A 220 -12.42 9.97 15.64
C ASP A 220 -12.06 9.47 17.04
N ILE A 221 -12.95 8.70 17.66
CA ILE A 221 -12.73 8.13 19.00
C ILE A 221 -11.62 7.08 18.97
N HIS A 222 -11.65 6.13 18.03
CA HIS A 222 -10.62 5.09 17.92
C HIS A 222 -9.22 5.71 17.78
N TRP A 223 -9.08 6.74 16.93
CA TRP A 223 -7.82 7.46 16.77
C TRP A 223 -7.45 8.27 18.02
N SER A 224 -8.39 9.05 18.56
CA SER A 224 -8.13 9.93 19.71
C SER A 224 -7.72 9.15 20.96
N VAL A 225 -8.27 7.95 21.19
CA VAL A 225 -7.84 7.11 22.32
C VAL A 225 -6.37 6.68 22.17
N LEU A 226 -5.93 6.28 20.97
CA LEU A 226 -4.52 5.97 20.73
C LEU A 226 -3.61 7.19 20.92
N GLU A 227 -4.06 8.37 20.48
CA GLU A 227 -3.35 9.63 20.66
C GLU A 227 -3.22 10.01 22.14
N ILE A 228 -4.31 9.93 22.91
CA ILE A 228 -4.34 10.21 24.35
C ILE A 228 -3.46 9.22 25.12
N LEU A 229 -3.55 7.93 24.84
CA LEU A 229 -2.68 6.92 25.48
C LEU A 229 -1.20 7.13 25.15
N HIS A 230 -0.88 7.54 23.92
CA HIS A 230 0.49 7.88 23.55
C HIS A 230 0.99 9.12 24.30
N LEU A 231 0.18 10.17 24.41
CA LEU A 231 0.51 11.38 25.17
C LEU A 231 0.67 11.08 26.66
N LEU A 232 -0.21 10.27 27.24
CA LEU A 232 -0.16 9.87 28.64
C LEU A 232 1.16 9.13 28.94
N GLY A 233 1.49 8.09 28.17
CA GLY A 233 2.74 7.34 28.38
C GLY A 233 4.00 8.22 28.19
N HIS A 234 3.93 9.23 27.32
CA HIS A 234 5.01 10.21 27.15
C HIS A 234 5.13 11.13 28.38
N LYS A 235 4.02 11.67 28.87
CA LYS A 235 3.97 12.54 30.05
C LYS A 235 4.43 11.85 31.33
N MET A 236 4.11 10.56 31.45
CA MET A 236 4.57 9.71 32.54
C MET A 236 6.04 9.26 32.39
N GLN A 237 6.78 9.77 31.40
CA GLN A 237 8.21 9.50 31.19
C GLN A 237 8.54 7.99 31.09
N GLY A 238 7.60 7.18 30.58
CA GLY A 238 7.74 5.73 30.50
C GLY A 238 7.42 4.95 31.77
N GLN A 239 6.92 5.62 32.83
CA GLN A 239 6.29 4.93 33.95
C GLN A 239 4.96 4.30 33.49
N VAL A 240 4.74 3.05 33.89
CA VAL A 240 3.51 2.31 33.57
C VAL A 240 2.37 2.83 34.43
N VAL A 241 1.28 3.22 33.78
CA VAL A 241 0.05 3.65 34.47
C VAL A 241 -0.85 2.42 34.63
N TYR A 242 -1.33 2.19 35.85
CA TYR A 242 -2.23 1.09 36.19
C TYR A 242 -3.65 1.60 36.41
N ALA A 243 -4.65 0.83 35.99
CA ALA A 243 -6.04 1.09 36.30
C ALA A 243 -6.38 0.54 37.70
N HIS A 244 -6.14 1.34 38.74
CA HIS A 244 -6.22 0.87 40.13
C HIS A 244 -7.59 0.32 40.53
N GLN A 245 -8.70 0.93 40.10
CA GLN A 245 -10.04 0.42 40.43
C GLN A 245 -10.31 -0.91 39.72
N PHE A 246 -9.83 -1.07 38.48
CA PHE A 246 -10.01 -2.30 37.72
C PHE A 246 -9.18 -3.46 38.27
N VAL A 247 -7.91 -3.21 38.60
CA VAL A 247 -7.02 -4.19 39.25
C VAL A 247 -7.65 -4.75 40.52
N ASN A 248 -8.26 -3.87 41.32
CA ASN A 248 -8.92 -4.25 42.56
C ASN A 248 -10.20 -5.09 42.34
N LEU A 249 -10.84 -4.99 41.17
CA LEU A 249 -12.10 -5.68 40.85
C LEU A 249 -11.90 -7.00 40.10
N THR A 250 -10.98 -7.06 39.14
CA THR A 250 -10.80 -8.22 38.25
C THR A 250 -9.53 -9.03 38.55
N GLY A 251 -8.57 -8.45 39.29
CA GLY A 251 -7.25 -9.05 39.49
C GLY A 251 -6.35 -9.00 38.24
N GLU A 252 -6.82 -8.41 37.14
CA GLU A 252 -6.03 -8.23 35.92
C GLU A 252 -5.37 -6.86 35.89
N ASN A 253 -4.09 -6.82 35.52
CA ASN A 253 -3.30 -5.59 35.43
C ASN A 253 -3.56 -4.89 34.09
N LEU A 254 -4.65 -4.12 34.01
CA LEU A 254 -4.86 -3.20 32.89
C LEU A 254 -3.90 -2.01 33.02
N THR A 255 -3.10 -1.80 31.99
CA THR A 255 -2.11 -0.71 31.89
C THR A 255 -2.33 0.15 30.65
N ASP A 256 -1.74 1.35 30.62
CA ASP A 256 -1.75 2.21 29.43
C ASP A 256 -1.10 1.52 28.22
N ILE A 257 -0.02 0.77 28.44
CA ILE A 257 0.69 0.01 27.41
C ILE A 257 -0.20 -1.13 26.87
N SER A 258 -0.76 -1.95 27.76
CA SER A 258 -1.60 -3.08 27.35
C SER A 258 -2.87 -2.61 26.66
N LEU A 259 -3.50 -1.53 27.15
CA LEU A 259 -4.69 -0.96 26.53
C LEU A 259 -4.38 -0.38 25.14
N PHE A 260 -3.24 0.30 24.99
CA PHE A 260 -2.80 0.80 23.69
C PHE A 260 -2.60 -0.35 22.69
N ASP A 261 -1.87 -1.39 23.09
CA ASP A 261 -1.56 -2.53 22.23
C ASP A 261 -2.82 -3.32 21.85
N GLU A 262 -3.72 -3.58 22.81
CA GLU A 262 -4.97 -4.31 22.54
C GLU A 262 -5.89 -3.51 21.60
N HIS A 263 -6.10 -2.23 21.89
CA HIS A 263 -6.93 -1.36 21.05
C HIS A 263 -6.36 -1.21 19.64
N LEU A 264 -5.04 -1.08 19.51
CA LEU A 264 -4.35 -1.05 18.23
C LEU A 264 -4.55 -2.36 17.45
N CYS A 265 -4.33 -3.52 18.10
CA CYS A 265 -4.49 -4.82 17.46
C CYS A 265 -5.94 -5.03 16.97
N ASN A 266 -6.91 -4.65 17.80
CA ASN A 266 -8.33 -4.70 17.46
C ASN A 266 -8.65 -3.80 16.27
N LEU A 267 -8.12 -2.57 16.25
CA LEU A 267 -8.34 -1.63 15.16
C LEU A 267 -7.71 -2.10 13.83
N LEU A 268 -6.48 -2.62 13.88
CA LEU A 268 -5.81 -3.21 12.70
C LEU A 268 -6.56 -4.44 12.18
N CYS A 269 -7.09 -5.29 13.07
CA CYS A 269 -7.96 -6.41 12.71
C CYS A 269 -9.21 -5.91 11.99
N ASP A 270 -9.87 -4.89 12.52
CA ASP A 270 -11.15 -4.40 11.98
C ASP A 270 -10.94 -3.76 10.60
N LEU A 271 -9.92 -2.91 10.45
CA LEU A 271 -9.57 -2.32 9.16
C LEU A 271 -9.19 -3.39 8.13
N THR A 272 -8.48 -4.44 8.55
CA THR A 272 -8.17 -5.59 7.69
C THR A 272 -9.44 -6.36 7.32
N GLY A 273 -10.37 -6.55 8.26
CA GLY A 273 -11.67 -7.19 8.02
C GLY A 273 -12.54 -6.41 7.03
N LEU A 274 -12.59 -5.09 7.15
CA LEU A 274 -13.25 -4.20 6.18
C LEU A 274 -12.61 -4.33 4.79
N ALA A 275 -11.27 -4.41 4.73
CA ALA A 275 -10.55 -4.62 3.48
C ALA A 275 -10.84 -6.01 2.87
N ILE A 276 -10.98 -7.08 3.67
CA ILE A 276 -11.40 -8.41 3.20
C ILE A 276 -12.80 -8.32 2.57
N GLY A 277 -13.74 -7.66 3.26
CA GLY A 277 -15.09 -7.44 2.76
C GLY A 277 -15.09 -6.75 1.39
N LYS A 278 -14.23 -5.76 1.21
CA LYS A 278 -14.05 -5.08 -0.08
C LYS A 278 -13.41 -5.98 -1.14
N PHE A 279 -12.32 -6.67 -0.80
CA PHE A 279 -11.60 -7.57 -1.70
C PHE A 279 -12.50 -8.67 -2.28
N SER A 280 -13.46 -9.17 -1.49
CA SER A 280 -14.42 -10.18 -1.93
C SER A 280 -15.24 -9.79 -3.17
N LYS A 281 -15.32 -8.48 -3.47
CA LYS A 281 -16.02 -7.87 -4.61
C LYS A 281 -15.06 -7.40 -5.72
N VAL A 282 -13.75 -7.42 -5.49
CA VAL A 282 -12.74 -6.93 -6.43
C VAL A 282 -12.48 -7.97 -7.51
N ARG A 283 -12.57 -7.56 -8.78
CA ARG A 283 -12.16 -8.39 -9.92
C ARG A 283 -10.64 -8.41 -10.02
N PRO A 284 -10.00 -9.53 -10.44
CA PRO A 284 -8.54 -9.58 -10.62
C PRO A 284 -7.98 -8.46 -11.52
N THR A 285 -8.75 -8.03 -12.52
CA THR A 285 -8.40 -6.93 -13.44
C THR A 285 -8.42 -5.53 -12.83
N GLU A 286 -9.08 -5.39 -11.69
CA GLU A 286 -9.24 -4.15 -10.93
C GLU A 286 -8.40 -4.19 -9.65
N ALA A 287 -7.68 -5.29 -9.40
CA ALA A 287 -6.97 -5.52 -8.15
C ALA A 287 -6.05 -4.34 -7.79
N LEU A 288 -5.30 -3.80 -8.75
CA LEU A 288 -4.34 -2.72 -8.51
C LEU A 288 -4.92 -1.30 -8.61
N SER A 289 -6.09 -1.15 -9.22
CA SER A 289 -6.78 0.15 -9.33
C SER A 289 -7.83 0.35 -8.24
N SER A 290 -8.22 -0.73 -7.57
CA SER A 290 -9.14 -0.70 -6.44
C SER A 290 -8.42 -0.23 -5.17
N HIS A 291 -9.16 0.40 -4.28
CA HIS A 291 -8.62 0.88 -3.01
C HIS A 291 -8.98 -0.08 -1.88
N HIS A 292 -8.09 -0.32 -0.92
CA HIS A 292 -8.39 -1.19 0.23
C HIS A 292 -9.27 -0.53 1.31
N TYR A 293 -9.34 0.80 1.32
CA TYR A 293 -10.14 1.59 2.24
C TYR A 293 -11.57 1.83 1.70
N LEU A 294 -12.56 1.97 2.58
CA LEU A 294 -13.96 2.18 2.17
C LEU A 294 -14.29 3.66 1.91
N CYS A 295 -13.63 4.58 2.61
CA CYS A 295 -13.69 6.04 2.39
C CYS A 295 -12.33 6.68 2.68
N THR A 296 -12.13 7.95 2.31
CA THR A 296 -10.85 8.66 2.56
C THR A 296 -10.51 8.80 4.04
N CYS A 297 -11.49 8.77 4.95
CA CYS A 297 -11.23 8.75 6.40
C CYS A 297 -10.53 7.46 6.85
N THR A 298 -10.95 6.31 6.31
CA THR A 298 -10.25 5.04 6.60
C THR A 298 -8.87 4.99 5.95
N LYS A 299 -8.68 5.64 4.78
CA LYS A 299 -7.34 5.87 4.20
C LYS A 299 -6.47 6.69 5.15
N GLU A 300 -7.01 7.81 5.66
CA GLU A 300 -6.31 8.67 6.59
C GLU A 300 -5.95 7.93 7.88
N LEU A 301 -6.87 7.14 8.43
CA LEU A 301 -6.61 6.33 9.62
C LEU A 301 -5.48 5.33 9.41
N TRP A 302 -5.43 4.63 8.27
CA TRP A 302 -4.28 3.78 7.93
C TRP A 302 -2.98 4.57 7.94
N VAL A 303 -2.95 5.75 7.33
CA VAL A 303 -1.77 6.63 7.29
C VAL A 303 -1.35 7.05 8.70
N LEU A 304 -2.30 7.50 9.53
CA LEU A 304 -2.06 7.90 10.91
C LEU A 304 -1.43 6.77 11.75
N LEU A 305 -1.99 5.55 11.65
CA LEU A 305 -1.45 4.37 12.33
C LEU A 305 -0.04 4.01 11.84
N MET A 306 0.20 4.04 10.52
CA MET A 306 1.51 3.74 9.95
C MET A 306 2.60 4.68 10.50
N TYR A 307 2.34 5.99 10.52
CA TYR A 307 3.31 6.97 11.01
C TYR A 307 3.48 6.95 12.53
N LEU A 308 2.39 6.76 13.29
CA LEU A 308 2.47 6.65 14.75
C LEU A 308 3.32 5.44 15.17
N LEU A 309 3.08 4.27 14.57
CA LEU A 309 3.83 3.06 14.90
C LEU A 309 5.28 3.10 14.43
N GLU A 310 5.56 3.73 13.29
CA GLU A 310 6.94 3.94 12.84
C GLU A 310 7.72 4.82 13.83
N TYR A 311 7.11 5.92 14.31
CA TYR A 311 7.73 6.77 15.32
C TYR A 311 7.93 6.02 16.64
N ARG A 312 6.91 5.29 17.12
CA ARG A 312 7.02 4.48 18.34
C ARG A 312 8.09 3.40 18.21
N ASN A 313 8.21 2.73 17.07
CA ASN A 313 9.29 1.76 16.82
C ASN A 313 10.68 2.40 16.91
N LYS A 314 10.85 3.61 16.34
CA LYS A 314 12.12 4.34 16.37
C LYS A 314 12.50 4.84 17.76
N VAL A 315 11.54 5.44 18.48
CA VAL A 315 11.79 6.15 19.74
C VAL A 315 11.60 5.25 20.97
N LEU A 316 10.54 4.44 20.99
CA LEU A 316 10.17 3.59 22.12
C LEU A 316 10.57 2.12 21.94
N ARG A 317 11.18 1.75 20.79
CA ARG A 317 11.60 0.37 20.46
C ARG A 317 10.46 -0.66 20.49
N THR A 318 9.22 -0.22 20.29
CA THR A 318 8.05 -1.10 20.16
C THR A 318 8.02 -1.83 18.81
N GLN A 319 7.08 -2.75 18.60
CA GLN A 319 6.89 -3.39 17.30
C GLN A 319 6.56 -2.36 16.20
N SER A 320 7.08 -2.58 14.99
CA SER A 320 6.79 -1.73 13.82
C SER A 320 5.41 -2.02 13.24
N PHE A 321 4.85 -1.11 12.43
CA PHE A 321 3.59 -1.33 11.71
C PHE A 321 3.59 -2.67 10.95
N TRP A 322 4.65 -2.93 10.18
CA TRP A 322 4.78 -4.19 9.44
C TRP A 322 4.97 -5.40 10.35
N GLY A 323 5.53 -5.22 11.54
CA GLY A 323 5.54 -6.24 12.58
C GLY A 323 4.12 -6.69 12.94
N TYR A 324 3.24 -5.73 13.30
CA TYR A 324 1.84 -6.05 13.62
C TYR A 324 1.12 -6.67 12.42
N MET A 325 1.27 -6.09 11.23
CA MET A 325 0.63 -6.61 10.01
C MET A 325 1.12 -8.02 9.66
N ASN A 326 2.40 -8.34 9.85
CA ASN A 326 2.91 -9.69 9.62
C ASN A 326 2.33 -10.70 10.61
N SER A 327 2.23 -10.33 11.89
CA SER A 327 1.59 -11.17 12.90
C SER A 327 0.09 -11.38 12.61
N LEU A 328 -0.57 -10.37 12.07
CA LEU A 328 -1.97 -10.41 11.67
C LEU A 328 -2.23 -11.28 10.42
N LEU A 329 -1.38 -11.16 9.40
CA LEU A 329 -1.59 -11.77 8.08
C LEU A 329 -0.99 -13.19 7.97
N ARG A 330 0.05 -13.52 8.75
CA ARG A 330 0.67 -14.86 8.72
C ARG A 330 -0.32 -16.00 9.03
N PRO A 331 -1.23 -15.89 10.02
CA PRO A 331 -2.26 -16.89 10.27
C PRO A 331 -3.15 -17.14 9.06
N LEU A 332 -3.55 -16.09 8.32
CA LEU A 332 -4.39 -16.20 7.12
C LEU A 332 -3.73 -17.00 6.01
N VAL A 333 -2.42 -16.81 5.81
CA VAL A 333 -1.67 -17.50 4.75
C VAL A 333 -1.31 -18.93 5.16
N SER A 334 -1.00 -19.15 6.44
CA SER A 334 -0.57 -20.47 6.94
C SER A 334 -1.72 -21.40 7.34
N GLY A 335 -2.95 -20.89 7.42
CA GLY A 335 -4.13 -21.65 7.89
C GLY A 335 -4.06 -22.02 9.39
N LYS A 336 -3.10 -21.45 10.13
CA LYS A 336 -2.94 -21.65 11.57
C LYS A 336 -3.85 -20.69 12.34
N PRO A 337 -4.30 -21.05 13.55
CA PRO A 337 -5.04 -20.12 14.39
C PRO A 337 -4.21 -18.85 14.61
N ALA A 338 -4.87 -17.70 14.55
CA ALA A 338 -4.25 -16.43 14.89
C ALA A 338 -3.84 -16.44 16.37
N ALA A 339 -2.83 -15.65 16.71
CA ALA A 339 -2.53 -15.39 18.12
C ALA A 339 -3.78 -14.84 18.82
N GLU A 340 -3.93 -15.09 20.12
CA GLU A 340 -5.09 -14.65 20.92
C GLU A 340 -5.38 -13.15 20.72
N GLN A 341 -4.33 -12.35 20.53
CA GLN A 341 -4.32 -10.90 20.28
C GLN A 341 -5.04 -10.47 18.98
N PHE A 342 -5.22 -11.39 18.02
CA PHE A 342 -5.86 -11.13 16.72
C PHE A 342 -7.12 -11.99 16.52
N THR A 343 -7.72 -12.46 17.61
CA THR A 343 -8.98 -13.20 17.61
C THR A 343 -10.09 -12.27 17.12
N GLY A 344 -10.49 -12.42 15.85
CA GLY A 344 -11.53 -11.60 15.27
C GLY A 344 -11.39 -11.29 13.79
N LEU A 345 -10.33 -11.74 13.11
CA LEU A 345 -10.31 -11.66 11.66
C LEU A 345 -11.41 -12.54 11.04
N PRO A 346 -12.10 -12.10 9.97
CA PRO A 346 -13.10 -12.91 9.31
C PRO A 346 -12.54 -14.27 8.87
N THR A 347 -13.22 -15.35 9.25
CA THR A 347 -12.85 -16.73 8.90
C THR A 347 -13.04 -17.05 7.41
N HIS A 348 -13.82 -16.23 6.70
CA HIS A 348 -14.15 -16.43 5.29
C HIS A 348 -13.42 -15.42 4.39
N CYS A 349 -12.19 -15.76 3.99
CA CYS A 349 -11.53 -15.12 2.85
C CYS A 349 -11.45 -16.12 1.69
N LYS A 350 -12.07 -15.79 0.54
CA LYS A 350 -12.13 -16.68 -0.64
C LYS A 350 -10.74 -17.00 -1.22
N ASP A 351 -9.83 -16.04 -1.17
CA ASP A 351 -8.45 -16.16 -1.60
C ASP A 351 -7.54 -15.44 -0.57
N PRO A 352 -7.17 -16.11 0.54
CA PRO A 352 -6.36 -15.51 1.61
C PRO A 352 -5.01 -15.02 1.12
N LEU A 353 -4.38 -15.76 0.21
CA LEU A 353 -3.08 -15.40 -0.35
C LEU A 353 -3.20 -14.18 -1.25
N GLY A 354 -4.16 -14.18 -2.18
CA GLY A 354 -4.40 -13.06 -3.06
C GLY A 354 -4.81 -11.79 -2.32
N PHE A 355 -5.66 -11.93 -1.29
CA PHE A 355 -6.00 -10.83 -0.39
C PHE A 355 -4.77 -10.25 0.30
N THR A 356 -3.90 -11.10 0.85
CA THR A 356 -2.71 -10.65 1.58
C THR A 356 -1.78 -9.86 0.65
N TRP A 357 -1.53 -10.37 -0.55
CA TRP A 357 -0.74 -9.65 -1.56
C TRP A 357 -1.38 -8.34 -1.98
N TRP A 358 -2.69 -8.35 -2.20
CA TRP A 358 -3.45 -7.15 -2.54
C TRP A 358 -3.31 -6.10 -1.42
N LEU A 359 -3.61 -6.45 -0.18
CA LEU A 359 -3.54 -5.53 0.95
C LEU A 359 -2.12 -4.99 1.16
N VAL A 360 -1.11 -5.86 1.23
CA VAL A 360 0.30 -5.44 1.43
C VAL A 360 0.73 -4.47 0.33
N THR A 361 0.37 -4.74 -0.93
CA THR A 361 0.70 -3.85 -2.06
C THR A 361 0.07 -2.48 -1.89
N HIS A 362 -1.20 -2.40 -1.50
CA HIS A 362 -1.87 -1.11 -1.35
C HIS A 362 -1.43 -0.35 -0.10
N LEU A 363 -1.12 -1.04 1.00
CA LEU A 363 -0.55 -0.42 2.20
C LEU A 363 0.87 0.10 1.94
N ALA A 364 1.70 -0.65 1.20
CA ALA A 364 3.03 -0.20 0.78
C ALA A 364 2.94 1.08 -0.07
N MET A 365 1.96 1.15 -0.98
CA MET A 365 1.70 2.35 -1.78
C MET A 365 1.26 3.56 -0.95
N LEU A 366 0.62 3.37 0.20
CA LEU A 366 0.26 4.46 1.12
C LEU A 366 1.46 4.95 1.93
N GLY A 367 2.28 4.03 2.43
CA GLY A 367 3.32 4.32 3.41
C GLY A 367 4.58 4.99 2.87
N GLN A 368 4.91 4.83 1.58
CA GLN A 368 6.22 5.22 1.03
C GLN A 368 7.44 4.69 1.84
N TYR A 369 7.26 3.64 2.66
CA TYR A 369 8.31 3.03 3.47
C TYR A 369 9.11 2.03 2.66
N ASN A 370 10.38 1.82 3.03
CA ASN A 370 11.24 0.74 2.54
C ASN A 370 11.23 -0.43 3.54
N ILE A 371 11.30 -1.65 3.00
CA ILE A 371 11.62 -2.93 3.66
C ILE A 371 10.40 -3.72 4.15
N LEU A 372 10.15 -4.82 3.43
CA LEU A 372 9.46 -6.00 3.93
C LEU A 372 10.19 -7.22 3.34
N ASP A 373 10.53 -8.18 4.18
CA ASP A 373 11.16 -9.42 3.76
C ASP A 373 10.08 -10.34 3.16
N ILE A 374 9.92 -10.24 1.84
CA ILE A 374 8.89 -10.93 1.01
C ILE A 374 9.01 -12.48 1.06
N SER A 375 10.02 -13.01 1.75
CA SER A 375 10.39 -14.43 1.75
C SER A 375 9.36 -15.41 2.34
N THR A 376 8.26 -14.95 2.98
CA THR A 376 7.33 -15.82 3.72
C THR A 376 5.93 -16.04 3.11
N LEU A 377 5.61 -15.50 1.92
CA LEU A 377 4.34 -15.80 1.26
C LEU A 377 4.48 -16.89 0.18
N SER A 378 4.22 -18.14 0.59
CA SER A 378 4.16 -19.31 -0.29
C SER A 378 3.09 -19.15 -1.38
N ILE A 379 3.50 -19.35 -2.64
CA ILE A 379 2.69 -19.15 -3.85
C ILE A 379 1.85 -20.41 -4.14
N TYR A 380 0.51 -20.28 -4.15
CA TYR A 380 -0.41 -21.30 -4.68
C TYR A 380 -1.39 -20.68 -5.72
N LEU A 381 -1.96 -21.55 -6.56
CA LEU A 381 -2.00 -21.40 -8.02
C LEU A 381 -3.33 -20.90 -8.62
N LEU A 382 -3.94 -19.80 -8.13
CA LEU A 382 -5.14 -19.23 -8.80
C LEU A 382 -5.02 -17.77 -9.27
N CYS A 383 -3.91 -17.06 -9.02
CA CYS A 383 -3.68 -15.81 -9.75
C CYS A 383 -2.20 -15.41 -9.89
N VAL A 384 -1.35 -16.28 -10.45
CA VAL A 384 0.10 -16.02 -10.65
C VAL A 384 0.36 -14.64 -11.27
N ARG A 385 -0.50 -14.17 -12.19
CA ARG A 385 -0.40 -12.85 -12.81
C ARG A 385 -0.55 -11.70 -11.80
N MET A 386 -1.53 -11.77 -10.91
CA MET A 386 -1.71 -10.78 -9.83
C MET A 386 -0.52 -10.78 -8.88
N HIS A 387 -0.07 -11.97 -8.45
CA HIS A 387 1.06 -12.10 -7.54
C HIS A 387 2.33 -11.49 -8.14
N VAL A 388 2.66 -11.82 -9.38
CA VAL A 388 3.85 -11.29 -10.06
C VAL A 388 3.75 -9.79 -10.30
N HIS A 389 2.55 -9.25 -10.55
CA HIS A 389 2.34 -7.81 -10.69
C HIS A 389 2.38 -7.07 -9.35
N CYS A 390 1.93 -7.70 -8.26
CA CYS A 390 2.15 -7.20 -6.91
C CYS A 390 3.64 -7.22 -6.57
N CYS A 391 4.36 -8.31 -6.87
CA CYS A 391 5.82 -8.40 -6.73
C CYS A 391 6.53 -7.27 -7.49
N LEU A 392 6.11 -6.97 -8.72
CA LEU A 392 6.65 -5.85 -9.49
C LEU A 392 6.39 -4.51 -8.79
N SER A 393 5.18 -4.30 -8.26
CA SER A 393 4.83 -3.09 -7.51
C SER A 393 5.73 -2.92 -6.29
N LEU A 394 5.92 -4.01 -5.53
CA LEU A 394 6.78 -4.02 -4.36
C LEU A 394 8.26 -3.83 -4.72
N CYS A 395 8.76 -4.41 -5.81
CA CYS A 395 10.16 -4.19 -6.26
C CYS A 395 10.42 -2.77 -6.79
N LEU A 396 9.39 -2.03 -7.18
CA LEU A 396 9.50 -0.62 -7.57
C LEU A 396 9.40 0.32 -6.36
N LEU A 397 8.73 -0.12 -5.29
CA LEU A 397 8.59 0.63 -4.03
C LEU A 397 9.73 0.35 -3.05
N TRP A 398 10.16 -0.90 -2.98
CA TRP A 398 11.16 -1.45 -2.05
C TRP A 398 12.32 -2.04 -2.83
N GLU A 399 13.37 -2.46 -2.10
CA GLU A 399 14.46 -3.20 -2.70
C GLU A 399 13.99 -4.57 -3.24
N PRO A 400 14.26 -4.89 -4.52
CA PRO A 400 13.92 -6.19 -5.09
C PRO A 400 14.57 -7.37 -4.33
N SER A 401 13.78 -8.43 -4.08
CA SER A 401 14.19 -9.59 -3.27
C SER A 401 14.66 -10.77 -4.14
N THR A 402 15.88 -11.26 -3.89
CA THR A 402 16.45 -12.44 -4.57
C THR A 402 15.66 -13.73 -4.30
N SER A 403 15.07 -13.86 -3.10
CA SER A 403 14.25 -15.00 -2.73
C SER A 403 12.93 -15.01 -3.51
N ALA A 404 12.28 -13.85 -3.64
CA ALA A 404 11.05 -13.71 -4.41
C ALA A 404 11.25 -14.07 -5.88
N VAL A 405 12.32 -13.57 -6.52
CA VAL A 405 12.66 -13.93 -7.90
C VAL A 405 12.96 -15.41 -8.05
N SER A 406 13.66 -16.01 -7.08
CA SER A 406 13.97 -17.43 -7.12
C SER A 406 12.73 -18.31 -7.07
N THR A 407 11.78 -17.98 -6.19
CA THR A 407 10.51 -18.70 -6.06
C THR A 407 9.67 -18.58 -7.34
N LEU A 408 9.60 -17.38 -7.91
CA LEU A 408 8.92 -17.17 -9.21
C LEU A 408 9.63 -17.94 -10.33
N TRP A 409 10.95 -17.94 -10.35
CA TRP A 409 11.73 -18.67 -11.34
C TRP A 409 11.48 -20.18 -11.27
N ASP A 410 11.42 -20.77 -10.08
CA ASP A 410 11.12 -22.20 -9.93
C ASP A 410 9.75 -22.58 -10.52
N TYR A 411 8.76 -21.69 -10.44
CA TYR A 411 7.47 -21.86 -11.10
C TYR A 411 7.59 -21.76 -12.63
N TYR A 412 8.20 -20.68 -13.14
CA TYR A 412 8.30 -20.43 -14.59
C TYR A 412 9.21 -21.44 -15.31
N SER A 413 10.30 -21.89 -14.68
CA SER A 413 11.23 -22.86 -15.28
C SER A 413 10.57 -24.21 -15.56
N LYS A 414 9.64 -24.62 -14.69
CA LYS A 414 8.86 -25.87 -14.88
C LYS A 414 7.86 -25.73 -16.02
N ASN A 415 7.25 -24.55 -16.15
CA ASN A 415 6.15 -24.28 -17.07
C ASN A 415 6.56 -23.49 -18.31
N LEU A 416 7.85 -23.42 -18.67
CA LEU A 416 8.37 -22.49 -19.68
C LEU A 416 7.67 -22.58 -21.05
N SER A 417 7.15 -23.76 -21.42
CA SER A 417 6.39 -24.00 -22.65
C SER A 417 4.92 -23.52 -22.62
N ALA A 418 4.42 -23.01 -21.49
CA ALA A 418 3.07 -22.50 -21.36
C ALA A 418 2.90 -21.11 -21.99
N SER A 419 1.67 -20.73 -22.35
CA SER A 419 1.37 -19.41 -22.93
C SER A 419 1.38 -18.28 -21.92
N PHE A 420 1.16 -18.58 -20.62
CA PHE A 420 1.04 -17.61 -19.53
C PHE A 420 -0.04 -16.52 -19.71
N THR A 421 -0.95 -16.74 -20.66
CA THR A 421 -2.06 -15.86 -21.02
C THR A 421 -3.32 -16.23 -20.25
N VAL A 422 -4.21 -15.26 -20.03
CA VAL A 422 -5.52 -15.51 -19.41
C VAL A 422 -6.59 -15.52 -20.53
N PRO A 423 -7.26 -16.65 -20.82
CA PRO A 423 -8.10 -16.81 -22.02
C PRO A 423 -9.23 -15.79 -22.15
N TRP A 424 -9.86 -15.39 -21.05
CA TRP A 424 -10.99 -14.43 -21.03
C TRP A 424 -10.55 -12.96 -20.99
N LEU A 425 -9.26 -12.67 -20.78
CA LEU A 425 -8.77 -11.30 -20.62
C LEU A 425 -8.52 -10.59 -21.96
N GLY A 426 -8.75 -11.26 -23.10
CA GLY A 426 -8.66 -10.65 -24.44
C GLY A 426 -7.37 -9.84 -24.62
N MET A 427 -6.21 -10.49 -24.56
CA MET A 427 -4.94 -9.77 -24.69
C MET A 427 -4.82 -9.18 -26.11
N SER A 428 -4.68 -7.86 -26.21
CA SER A 428 -4.42 -7.15 -27.47
C SER A 428 -3.06 -7.46 -28.10
N GLY A 429 -2.23 -8.28 -27.45
CA GLY A 429 -0.87 -8.64 -27.90
C GLY A 429 -0.68 -10.07 -28.38
N LEU A 430 -1.75 -10.87 -28.52
CA LEU A 430 -1.63 -12.28 -28.93
C LEU A 430 -1.22 -12.47 -30.42
N GLY A 431 -1.15 -11.38 -31.20
CA GLY A 431 -1.02 -11.42 -32.66
C GLY A 431 0.40 -11.52 -33.21
N THR A 432 1.45 -11.38 -32.38
CA THR A 432 2.82 -11.35 -32.90
C THR A 432 3.74 -12.06 -31.92
N LEU A 433 3.99 -13.36 -32.15
CA LEU A 433 5.36 -13.87 -31.94
C LEU A 433 6.29 -12.81 -32.53
N CYS A 434 7.26 -12.27 -31.79
CA CYS A 434 8.22 -11.32 -32.34
C CYS A 434 8.83 -11.94 -33.60
N LYS A 435 8.35 -11.49 -34.77
CA LYS A 435 8.65 -12.14 -36.06
C LYS A 435 10.07 -11.84 -36.47
N THR A 436 10.59 -10.69 -36.04
CA THR A 436 11.91 -10.20 -36.38
C THR A 436 12.85 -10.22 -35.17
N PRO A 437 14.17 -10.35 -35.38
CA PRO A 437 15.19 -10.18 -34.34
C PRO A 437 15.08 -8.85 -33.57
N LEU A 438 14.85 -7.72 -34.24
CA LEU A 438 14.74 -6.42 -33.57
C LEU A 438 13.52 -6.37 -32.66
N ALA A 439 12.35 -6.84 -33.11
CA ALA A 439 11.15 -6.87 -32.28
C ALA A 439 11.35 -7.71 -31.00
N LEU A 440 12.11 -8.80 -31.09
CA LEU A 440 12.45 -9.62 -29.92
C LEU A 440 13.38 -8.87 -28.95
N LEU A 441 14.37 -8.15 -29.49
CA LEU A 441 15.27 -7.32 -28.70
C LEU A 441 14.55 -6.11 -28.06
N GLU A 442 13.65 -5.45 -28.78
CA GLU A 442 12.80 -4.36 -28.27
C GLU A 442 11.87 -4.86 -27.15
N GLN A 443 11.32 -6.06 -27.29
CA GLN A 443 10.54 -6.68 -26.24
C GLN A 443 11.39 -6.92 -24.98
N ALA A 444 12.62 -7.41 -25.11
CA ALA A 444 13.56 -7.54 -24.00
C ALA A 444 13.87 -6.16 -23.37
N ARG A 445 14.10 -5.14 -24.20
CA ARG A 445 14.32 -3.74 -23.77
C ARG A 445 13.15 -3.21 -22.94
N SER A 446 11.91 -3.46 -23.38
CA SER A 446 10.69 -3.08 -22.65
C SER A 446 10.55 -3.78 -21.30
N CYS A 447 11.14 -4.96 -21.12
CA CYS A 447 11.17 -5.67 -19.84
C CYS A 447 12.23 -5.10 -18.90
N CYS A 448 13.35 -4.60 -19.42
CA CYS A 448 14.40 -3.96 -18.63
C CYS A 448 14.04 -2.55 -18.14
N SER A 449 13.04 -1.91 -18.75
CA SER A 449 12.60 -0.55 -18.41
C SER A 449 11.11 -0.54 -18.02
N PRO A 450 10.72 -1.05 -16.84
CA PRO A 450 9.33 -1.07 -16.41
C PRO A 450 8.77 0.37 -16.26
N PRO A 451 7.47 0.61 -16.58
CA PRO A 451 6.86 1.91 -16.40
C PRO A 451 6.88 2.35 -14.93
N PRO A 452 6.99 3.66 -14.64
CA PRO A 452 6.90 4.18 -13.28
C PRO A 452 5.58 3.77 -12.60
N LEU A 453 5.65 3.52 -11.30
CA LEU A 453 4.48 3.20 -10.49
C LEU A 453 3.42 4.31 -10.63
N ARG A 454 2.13 3.93 -10.69
CA ARG A 454 0.97 4.82 -10.88
C ARG A 454 0.84 5.48 -12.27
N SER A 455 1.73 5.17 -13.22
CA SER A 455 1.53 5.60 -14.61
C SER A 455 0.38 4.82 -15.29
N PRO A 456 -0.33 5.41 -16.27
CA PRO A 456 -1.33 4.67 -17.06
C PRO A 456 -0.74 3.41 -17.72
N GLY A 457 0.51 3.49 -18.16
CA GLY A 457 1.25 2.35 -18.72
C GLY A 457 1.49 1.21 -17.72
N TYR A 458 1.69 1.53 -16.43
CA TYR A 458 1.82 0.53 -15.37
C TYR A 458 0.51 -0.25 -15.15
N THR A 459 -0.63 0.45 -15.08
CA THR A 459 -1.95 -0.19 -14.92
C THR A 459 -2.32 -1.01 -16.17
N GLN A 460 -1.96 -0.52 -17.35
CA GLN A 460 -2.20 -1.23 -18.61
C GLN A 460 -1.37 -2.52 -18.72
N LEU A 461 -0.18 -2.58 -18.09
CA LEU A 461 0.69 -3.74 -18.10
C LEU A 461 -0.03 -5.02 -17.64
N TYR A 462 -0.88 -4.90 -16.60
CA TYR A 462 -1.69 -6.03 -16.13
C TYR A 462 -2.60 -6.60 -17.21
N ARG A 463 -3.06 -5.81 -18.19
CA ARG A 463 -3.94 -6.25 -19.28
C ARG A 463 -3.16 -6.65 -20.54
N SER A 464 -2.08 -5.93 -20.86
CA SER A 464 -1.34 -6.10 -22.11
C SER A 464 -0.25 -7.17 -22.08
N ALA A 465 0.33 -7.50 -20.91
CA ALA A 465 1.47 -8.42 -20.81
C ALA A 465 1.10 -9.77 -20.14
N ASN A 466 1.58 -10.89 -20.67
CA ASN A 466 1.42 -12.19 -20.00
C ASN A 466 2.20 -12.22 -18.66
N SER A 467 1.91 -13.19 -17.78
CA SER A 467 2.52 -13.20 -16.45
C SER A 467 4.05 -13.38 -16.50
N PHE A 468 4.57 -14.09 -17.51
CA PHE A 468 6.01 -14.28 -17.71
C PHE A 468 6.72 -12.96 -18.08
N HIS A 469 6.13 -12.12 -18.93
CA HIS A 469 6.68 -10.80 -19.26
C HIS A 469 6.70 -9.85 -18.06
N ILE A 470 5.73 -9.97 -17.16
CA ILE A 470 5.73 -9.21 -15.90
C ILE A 470 6.85 -9.74 -14.99
N PHE A 471 7.04 -11.07 -14.91
CA PHE A 471 8.15 -11.68 -14.19
C PHE A 471 9.51 -11.22 -14.73
N LEU A 472 9.69 -11.13 -16.04
CA LEU A 472 10.94 -10.65 -16.63
C LEU A 472 11.28 -9.21 -16.21
N ARG A 473 10.28 -8.36 -15.95
CA ARG A 473 10.49 -7.02 -15.38
C ARG A 473 10.99 -7.09 -13.93
N VAL A 474 10.39 -7.96 -13.13
CA VAL A 474 10.84 -8.22 -11.75
C VAL A 474 12.28 -8.73 -11.75
N LEU A 475 12.59 -9.70 -12.61
CA LEU A 475 13.94 -10.25 -12.80
C LEU A 475 14.92 -9.15 -13.22
N ALA A 476 14.54 -8.31 -14.18
CA ALA A 476 15.39 -7.25 -14.69
C ALA A 476 15.73 -6.20 -13.60
N LEU A 477 14.77 -5.83 -12.75
CA LEU A 477 15.01 -4.95 -11.60
C LEU A 477 15.97 -5.58 -10.59
N CYS A 478 15.86 -6.89 -10.32
CA CYS A 478 16.77 -7.59 -9.41
C CYS A 478 18.20 -7.68 -9.95
N LEU A 479 18.35 -7.94 -11.26
CA LEU A 479 19.67 -8.06 -11.90
C LEU A 479 20.38 -6.71 -12.08
N ALA A 480 19.63 -5.61 -12.10
CA ALA A 480 20.17 -4.25 -12.18
C ALA A 480 20.73 -3.73 -10.84
N GLN A 481 20.55 -4.46 -9.74
CA GLN A 481 21.12 -4.07 -8.44
C GLN A 481 22.64 -4.28 -8.42
N ASP A 482 23.40 -3.20 -8.33
CA ASP A 482 24.87 -3.22 -8.22
C ASP A 482 25.35 -3.24 -6.75
N ARG A 483 24.68 -4.03 -5.88
CA ARG A 483 25.07 -4.12 -4.46
C ARG A 483 25.75 -5.46 -4.15
N ALA A 484 26.79 -5.39 -3.32
CA ALA A 484 27.64 -6.50 -2.89
C ALA A 484 28.46 -7.18 -4.01
N GLY A 485 29.07 -6.40 -4.91
CA GLY A 485 30.00 -6.93 -5.92
C GLY A 485 29.40 -7.97 -6.87
N GLY A 486 28.10 -7.83 -7.16
CA GLY A 486 27.35 -8.72 -8.06
C GLY A 486 26.95 -10.07 -7.46
N VAL A 487 27.07 -10.29 -6.13
CA VAL A 487 26.68 -11.56 -5.49
C VAL A 487 25.20 -11.94 -5.76
N PRO A 488 24.21 -11.04 -5.58
CA PRO A 488 22.80 -11.33 -5.91
C PRO A 488 22.60 -11.71 -7.39
N GLN A 489 23.26 -10.97 -8.29
CA GLN A 489 23.20 -11.18 -9.73
C GLN A 489 23.78 -12.55 -10.13
N ARG A 490 24.93 -12.94 -9.56
CA ARG A 490 25.55 -14.25 -9.76
C ARG A 490 24.69 -15.40 -9.23
N GLN A 491 24.07 -15.23 -8.06
CA GLN A 491 23.17 -16.25 -7.49
C GLN A 491 21.94 -16.49 -8.38
N ILE A 492 21.29 -15.41 -8.84
CA ILE A 492 20.13 -15.51 -9.74
C ILE A 492 20.56 -16.15 -11.07
N LYS A 493 21.67 -15.69 -11.66
CA LYS A 493 22.23 -16.23 -12.91
C LYS A 493 22.50 -17.74 -12.80
N GLY A 494 23.17 -18.17 -11.73
CA GLY A 494 23.44 -19.59 -11.46
C GLY A 494 22.17 -20.43 -11.30
N ARG A 495 21.15 -19.90 -10.60
CA ARG A 495 19.83 -20.55 -10.47
C ARG A 495 19.09 -20.64 -11.80
N ILE A 496 19.24 -19.67 -12.71
CA ILE A 496 18.67 -19.74 -14.06
C ILE A 496 19.37 -20.82 -14.87
N TYR A 497 20.70 -20.78 -14.95
CA TYR A 497 21.48 -21.70 -15.79
C TYR A 497 21.30 -23.16 -15.37
N SER A 498 21.23 -23.43 -14.06
CA SER A 498 21.06 -24.80 -13.54
C SER A 498 19.75 -25.49 -13.96
N LYS A 499 18.71 -24.75 -14.39
CA LYS A 499 17.44 -25.34 -14.85
C LYS A 499 17.47 -25.76 -16.32
N PHE A 500 18.51 -25.39 -17.07
CA PHE A 500 18.65 -25.73 -18.48
C PHE A 500 19.67 -26.85 -18.66
N SER A 501 19.15 -28.03 -19.00
CA SER A 501 19.95 -29.18 -19.45
C SER A 501 19.74 -29.40 -20.95
N PRO A 502 20.65 -30.14 -21.65
CA PRO A 502 20.45 -30.49 -23.05
C PRO A 502 19.09 -31.15 -23.30
N LYS A 503 18.69 -32.06 -22.41
CA LYS A 503 17.36 -32.70 -22.45
C LYS A 503 16.23 -31.69 -22.34
N LYS A 504 16.30 -30.75 -21.39
CA LYS A 504 15.28 -29.71 -21.22
C LYS A 504 15.16 -28.82 -22.46
N MET A 505 16.28 -28.46 -23.09
CA MET A 505 16.29 -27.66 -24.32
C MET A 505 15.59 -28.36 -25.48
N GLN A 506 15.78 -29.67 -25.62
CA GLN A 506 15.15 -30.49 -26.66
C GLN A 506 13.63 -30.67 -26.45
N GLU A 507 13.16 -30.61 -25.20
CA GLU A 507 11.74 -30.75 -24.83
C GLU A 507 10.94 -29.44 -24.94
N LEU A 508 11.56 -28.30 -25.25
CA LEU A 508 10.86 -27.02 -25.35
C LEU A 508 9.95 -26.96 -26.58
N SER A 509 8.72 -26.49 -26.37
CA SER A 509 7.83 -26.09 -27.47
C SER A 509 8.38 -24.83 -28.16
N GLU A 510 7.83 -24.47 -29.32
CA GLU A 510 8.15 -23.19 -29.97
C GLU A 510 7.94 -22.00 -29.03
N GLY A 511 6.84 -22.00 -28.27
CA GLY A 511 6.57 -20.99 -27.23
C GLY A 511 7.59 -21.04 -26.08
N GLY A 512 8.01 -22.23 -25.66
CA GLY A 512 9.05 -22.41 -24.66
C GLY A 512 10.41 -21.89 -25.10
N LEU A 513 10.76 -22.10 -26.37
CA LEU A 513 11.99 -21.58 -26.96
C LEU A 513 11.94 -20.05 -27.10
N MET A 514 10.79 -19.46 -27.48
CA MET A 514 10.62 -18.00 -27.45
C MET A 514 10.77 -17.42 -26.04
N ASN A 515 10.17 -18.04 -25.03
CA ASN A 515 10.31 -17.63 -23.64
C ASN A 515 11.76 -17.75 -23.15
N PHE A 516 12.48 -18.79 -23.57
CA PHE A 516 13.93 -18.95 -23.33
C PHE A 516 14.73 -17.80 -23.94
N LEU A 517 14.50 -17.49 -25.23
CA LEU A 517 15.23 -16.42 -25.92
C LEU A 517 15.00 -15.06 -25.25
N LEU A 518 13.75 -14.73 -24.94
CA LEU A 518 13.41 -13.48 -24.27
C LEU A 518 14.04 -13.38 -22.88
N LEU A 519 14.04 -14.48 -22.10
CA LEU A 519 14.72 -14.54 -20.81
C LEU A 519 16.22 -14.24 -20.92
N PHE A 520 16.93 -14.95 -21.81
CA PHE A 520 18.38 -14.79 -21.95
C PHE A 520 18.75 -13.41 -22.48
N LEU A 521 17.94 -12.81 -23.36
CA LEU A 521 18.13 -11.42 -23.79
C LEU A 521 17.95 -10.43 -22.64
N VAL A 522 16.94 -10.61 -21.78
CA VAL A 522 16.75 -9.76 -20.59
C VAL A 522 17.93 -9.90 -19.61
N VAL A 523 18.41 -11.12 -19.37
CA VAL A 523 19.59 -11.35 -18.52
C VAL A 523 20.84 -10.72 -19.14
N ALA A 524 21.07 -10.93 -20.44
CA ALA A 524 22.22 -10.37 -21.17
C ALA A 524 22.23 -8.83 -21.16
N ARG A 525 21.04 -8.20 -21.14
CA ARG A 525 20.91 -6.74 -21.02
C ARG A 525 21.25 -6.19 -19.64
N GLN A 526 21.08 -6.96 -18.57
CA GLN A 526 21.34 -6.50 -17.20
C GLN A 526 22.67 -6.98 -16.62
N VAL A 527 23.32 -7.97 -17.26
CA VAL A 527 24.57 -8.59 -16.79
C VAL A 527 25.64 -8.50 -17.89
N GLU A 528 26.80 -9.11 -17.65
CA GLU A 528 27.88 -9.32 -18.63
C GLU A 528 27.36 -10.09 -19.86
N LEU A 529 27.28 -9.39 -20.99
CA LEU A 529 26.69 -9.90 -22.24
C LEU A 529 27.42 -11.13 -22.77
N GLU A 530 28.75 -11.11 -22.79
CA GLU A 530 29.56 -12.18 -23.37
C GLU A 530 29.35 -13.53 -22.68
N ASP A 531 29.31 -13.54 -21.33
CA ASP A 531 29.05 -14.76 -20.54
C ASP A 531 27.64 -15.31 -20.81
N VAL A 532 26.63 -14.44 -20.79
CA VAL A 532 25.24 -14.85 -21.02
C VAL A 532 25.03 -15.34 -22.45
N ALA A 533 25.63 -14.66 -23.43
CA ALA A 533 25.55 -15.03 -24.84
C ALA A 533 26.29 -16.35 -25.11
N SER A 534 27.49 -16.54 -24.55
CA SER A 534 28.24 -17.80 -24.65
C SER A 534 27.39 -18.97 -24.14
N ARG A 535 26.80 -18.82 -22.95
CA ARG A 535 25.93 -19.85 -22.37
C ARG A 535 24.66 -20.08 -23.18
N ALA A 536 24.04 -19.01 -23.69
CA ALA A 536 22.86 -19.13 -24.56
C ALA A 536 23.17 -19.91 -25.84
N CYS A 537 24.29 -19.60 -26.49
CA CYS A 537 24.76 -20.28 -27.70
C CYS A 537 25.04 -21.76 -27.45
N GLU A 538 25.70 -22.11 -26.34
CA GLU A 538 25.94 -23.50 -25.94
C GLU A 538 24.61 -24.29 -25.78
N LEU A 539 23.63 -23.70 -25.10
CA LEU A 539 22.33 -24.31 -24.86
C LEU A 539 21.50 -24.43 -26.15
N LEU A 540 21.55 -23.43 -27.04
CA LEU A 540 20.91 -23.50 -28.36
C LEU A 540 21.56 -24.57 -29.24
N GLY A 541 22.87 -24.78 -29.11
CA GLY A 541 23.61 -25.86 -29.78
C GLY A 541 23.23 -27.28 -29.34
N CYS A 542 22.52 -27.44 -28.23
CA CYS A 542 22.01 -28.74 -27.77
C CYS A 542 20.78 -29.23 -28.55
N LEU A 543 20.17 -28.37 -29.38
CA LEU A 543 19.06 -28.74 -30.25
C LEU A 543 19.55 -29.65 -31.38
N PRO A 544 18.80 -30.69 -31.75
CA PRO A 544 19.26 -31.66 -32.72
C PRO A 544 19.32 -31.04 -34.12
N SER A 545 20.23 -31.51 -34.97
CA SER A 545 20.43 -31.00 -36.33
C SER A 545 19.17 -31.14 -37.21
N ASN A 546 18.33 -32.12 -36.93
CA ASN A 546 17.04 -32.37 -37.58
C ASN A 546 15.84 -31.69 -36.88
N CYS A 547 16.06 -30.65 -36.09
CA CYS A 547 14.99 -29.93 -35.40
C CYS A 547 13.90 -29.43 -36.37
N PRO A 548 12.66 -29.22 -35.86
CA PRO A 548 11.59 -28.64 -36.67
C PRO A 548 12.03 -27.31 -37.28
N PRO A 549 11.62 -27.00 -38.53
CA PRO A 549 11.97 -25.74 -39.18
C PRO A 549 11.65 -24.51 -38.33
N ALA A 550 10.52 -24.52 -37.63
CA ALA A 550 10.13 -23.44 -36.71
C ALA A 550 11.17 -23.19 -35.62
N HIS A 551 11.66 -24.25 -34.94
CA HIS A 551 12.75 -24.14 -33.96
C HIS A 551 14.02 -23.58 -34.59
N ARG A 552 14.38 -23.99 -35.82
CA ARG A 552 15.54 -23.44 -36.53
C ARG A 552 15.40 -21.93 -36.76
N SER A 553 14.23 -21.47 -37.21
CA SER A 553 13.93 -20.03 -37.34
C SER A 553 14.07 -19.29 -36.01
N LEU A 554 13.63 -19.88 -34.90
CA LEU A 554 13.76 -19.29 -33.57
C LEU A 554 15.23 -19.19 -33.13
N VAL A 555 16.02 -20.24 -33.35
CA VAL A 555 17.46 -20.24 -33.05
C VAL A 555 18.16 -19.11 -33.79
N TRP A 556 17.95 -19.00 -35.11
CA TRP A 556 18.54 -17.92 -35.90
C TRP A 556 18.05 -16.54 -35.45
N ARG A 557 16.76 -16.39 -35.12
CA ARG A 557 16.23 -15.14 -34.57
C ARG A 557 16.91 -14.75 -33.26
N GLY A 558 17.08 -15.69 -32.35
CA GLY A 558 17.77 -15.48 -31.07
C GLY A 558 19.23 -15.05 -31.26
N GLN A 559 19.95 -15.73 -32.15
CA GLN A 559 21.33 -15.44 -32.49
C GLN A 559 21.50 -14.06 -33.16
N LEU A 560 20.60 -13.69 -34.08
CA LEU A 560 20.57 -12.36 -34.69
C LEU A 560 20.21 -11.27 -33.67
N SER A 561 19.32 -11.55 -32.71
CA SER A 561 18.98 -10.62 -31.63
C SER A 561 20.15 -10.38 -30.67
N LEU A 562 20.92 -11.41 -30.37
CA LEU A 562 22.17 -11.29 -29.62
C LEU A 562 23.20 -10.48 -30.42
N LEU A 563 23.36 -10.74 -31.72
CA LEU A 563 24.26 -9.97 -32.58
C LEU A 563 23.90 -8.47 -32.59
N LEU A 564 22.61 -8.13 -32.70
CA LEU A 564 22.11 -6.75 -32.53
C LEU A 564 22.52 -6.16 -31.18
N LEU A 565 22.42 -6.93 -30.10
CA LEU A 565 22.80 -6.48 -28.75
C LEU A 565 24.32 -6.32 -28.58
N PHE A 566 25.15 -7.17 -29.21
CA PHE A 566 26.60 -6.98 -29.28
C PHE A 566 26.95 -5.68 -30.01
N GLN A 567 26.24 -5.42 -31.13
CA GLN A 567 26.41 -4.18 -31.88
C GLN A 567 25.97 -2.95 -31.07
N GLU A 568 24.85 -3.01 -30.34
CA GLU A 568 24.42 -1.93 -29.42
C GLU A 568 25.48 -1.59 -28.36
N ARG A 569 26.26 -2.59 -27.92
CA ARG A 569 27.33 -2.43 -26.92
C ARG A 569 28.73 -2.22 -27.52
N GLY A 570 28.87 -2.14 -28.84
CA GLY A 570 30.16 -1.97 -29.52
C GLY A 570 31.13 -3.15 -29.34
N LEU A 571 30.61 -4.37 -29.15
CA LEU A 571 31.41 -5.60 -29.00
C LEU A 571 31.65 -6.30 -30.35
N ASP A 572 32.63 -7.20 -30.40
CA ASP A 572 32.90 -8.00 -31.60
C ASP A 572 31.74 -8.95 -31.93
N VAL A 573 31.30 -8.91 -33.18
CA VAL A 573 30.24 -9.77 -33.72
C VAL A 573 30.78 -10.90 -34.59
N GLY A 574 32.10 -10.94 -34.85
CA GLY A 574 32.72 -11.84 -35.82
C GLY A 574 32.45 -13.32 -35.56
N ALA A 575 32.61 -13.76 -34.31
CA ALA A 575 32.36 -15.15 -33.92
C ALA A 575 30.90 -15.57 -34.17
N GLN A 576 29.95 -14.72 -33.77
CA GLN A 576 28.51 -15.01 -33.89
C GLN A 576 28.04 -14.94 -35.35
N ALA A 577 28.53 -13.97 -36.11
CA ALA A 577 28.25 -13.85 -37.54
C ALA A 577 28.79 -15.06 -38.33
N THR A 578 29.99 -15.54 -37.99
CA THR A 578 30.60 -16.72 -38.64
C THR A 578 29.78 -17.98 -38.40
N TRP A 579 29.30 -18.19 -37.17
CA TRP A 579 28.43 -19.32 -36.84
C TRP A 579 27.07 -19.24 -37.57
N LEU A 580 26.47 -18.05 -37.63
CA LEU A 580 25.22 -17.82 -38.37
C LEU A 580 25.40 -18.13 -39.85
N ALA A 581 26.50 -17.67 -40.46
CA ALA A 581 26.82 -17.92 -41.85
C ALA A 581 27.04 -19.40 -42.15
N SER A 582 27.76 -20.14 -41.28
CA SER A 582 27.96 -21.59 -41.47
C SER A 582 26.65 -22.36 -41.34
N SER A 583 25.84 -22.04 -40.32
CA SER A 583 24.52 -22.66 -40.10
C SER A 583 23.55 -22.42 -41.28
N PHE A 584 23.55 -21.19 -41.82
CA PHE A 584 22.79 -20.84 -43.02
C PHE A 584 23.29 -21.64 -44.23
N ASN A 585 24.61 -21.68 -44.46
CA ASN A 585 25.20 -22.39 -45.59
C ASN A 585 24.86 -23.88 -45.58
N ASP A 586 24.89 -24.52 -44.41
CA ASP A 586 24.56 -25.95 -44.32
C ASP A 586 23.07 -26.20 -44.56
N THR A 587 22.19 -25.31 -44.10
CA THR A 587 20.75 -25.38 -44.41
C THR A 587 20.46 -25.11 -45.88
N ALA A 588 21.17 -24.15 -46.49
CA ALA A 588 21.04 -23.85 -47.91
C ALA A 588 21.52 -25.04 -48.77
N LYS A 589 22.63 -25.68 -48.41
CA LYS A 589 23.10 -26.92 -49.07
C LYS A 589 22.04 -28.03 -49.00
N GLU A 590 21.42 -28.24 -47.83
CA GLU A 590 20.31 -29.20 -47.66
C GLU A 590 19.12 -28.86 -48.58
N PHE A 591 18.78 -27.58 -48.70
CA PHE A 591 17.72 -27.09 -49.57
C PHE A 591 18.00 -27.30 -51.07
N TYR A 592 19.24 -27.05 -51.51
CA TYR A 592 19.65 -27.21 -52.92
C TYR A 592 19.94 -28.65 -53.33
N ASN A 593 20.13 -29.56 -52.37
CA ASN A 593 20.45 -30.95 -52.68
C ASN A 593 19.30 -31.64 -53.43
N LYS A 594 19.63 -32.22 -54.60
CA LYS A 594 18.67 -32.88 -55.49
C LYS A 594 18.01 -34.11 -54.87
N THR A 595 18.60 -34.71 -53.83
CA THR A 595 18.04 -35.86 -53.12
C THR A 595 17.11 -35.51 -51.95
N THR A 596 17.02 -34.23 -51.57
CA THR A 596 16.11 -33.78 -50.49
C THR A 596 14.66 -33.88 -50.93
N GLU A 597 13.79 -34.45 -50.11
CA GLU A 597 12.35 -34.54 -50.40
C GLU A 597 11.70 -33.16 -50.63
N VAL A 598 10.70 -33.10 -51.51
CA VAL A 598 10.01 -31.84 -51.86
C VAL A 598 9.32 -31.20 -50.65
N SER A 599 8.67 -32.01 -49.81
CA SER A 599 8.07 -31.59 -48.53
C SER A 599 9.10 -30.94 -47.59
N ARG A 600 10.29 -31.53 -47.49
CA ARG A 600 11.40 -31.00 -46.68
C ARG A 600 11.96 -29.70 -47.27
N ARG A 601 12.13 -29.59 -48.59
CA ARG A 601 12.58 -28.34 -49.23
C ARG A 601 11.60 -27.20 -48.98
N LEU A 602 10.29 -27.44 -49.11
CA LEU A 602 9.26 -26.45 -48.79
C LEU A 602 9.34 -26.02 -47.32
N ALA A 603 9.58 -26.97 -46.41
CA ALA A 603 9.72 -26.69 -44.98
C ALA A 603 10.97 -25.85 -44.64
N LEU A 604 12.07 -26.01 -45.39
CA LEU A 604 13.32 -25.24 -45.21
C LEU A 604 13.25 -23.81 -45.76
N TRP A 605 12.31 -23.51 -46.65
CA TRP A 605 12.13 -22.16 -47.22
C TRP A 605 11.79 -21.12 -46.15
N GLY A 606 10.90 -21.46 -45.21
CA GLY A 606 10.50 -20.57 -44.11
C GLY A 606 11.67 -20.08 -43.25
N PRO A 607 12.52 -20.98 -42.70
CA PRO A 607 13.73 -20.59 -41.99
C PRO A 607 14.70 -19.75 -42.81
N LEU A 608 14.98 -20.15 -44.06
CA LEU A 608 15.90 -19.42 -44.95
C LEU A 608 15.42 -17.98 -45.21
N GLY A 609 14.12 -17.81 -45.49
CA GLY A 609 13.51 -16.49 -45.62
C GLY A 609 13.63 -15.65 -44.34
N SER A 610 13.29 -16.24 -43.18
CA SER A 610 13.40 -15.55 -41.88
C SER A 610 14.83 -15.14 -41.54
N TYR A 611 15.85 -15.91 -41.97
CA TYR A 611 17.25 -15.55 -41.83
C TYR A 611 17.61 -14.33 -42.68
N LEU A 612 17.24 -14.35 -43.97
CA LEU A 612 17.56 -13.26 -44.89
C LEU A 612 16.91 -11.94 -44.45
N GLU A 613 15.63 -11.99 -44.05
CA GLU A 613 14.92 -10.83 -43.48
C GLU A 613 15.60 -10.32 -42.22
N GLY A 614 15.98 -11.22 -41.29
CA GLY A 614 16.64 -10.84 -40.05
C GLY A 614 18.05 -10.26 -40.26
N VAL A 615 18.80 -10.76 -41.24
CA VAL A 615 20.11 -10.20 -41.60
C VAL A 615 19.96 -8.81 -42.23
N ALA A 616 18.96 -8.62 -43.11
CA ALA A 616 18.66 -7.29 -43.66
C ALA A 616 18.37 -6.28 -42.55
N GLU A 617 17.55 -6.65 -41.55
CA GLU A 617 17.23 -5.81 -40.40
C GLU A 617 18.49 -5.42 -39.57
N VAL A 618 19.45 -6.34 -39.40
CA VAL A 618 20.73 -6.05 -38.74
C VAL A 618 21.53 -4.96 -39.49
N PHE A 619 21.60 -5.07 -40.82
CA PHE A 619 22.32 -4.09 -41.66
C PHE A 619 21.61 -2.74 -41.70
N GLU A 620 20.29 -2.71 -41.77
CA GLU A 620 19.50 -1.47 -41.75
C GLU A 620 19.68 -0.73 -40.42
N THR A 621 19.70 -1.47 -39.30
CA THR A 621 19.90 -0.89 -37.96
C THR A 621 21.30 -0.25 -37.80
N ARG A 622 22.35 -0.76 -38.47
CA ARG A 622 23.69 -0.12 -38.51
C ARG A 622 23.63 1.28 -39.09
N SER A 623 22.84 1.45 -40.14
CA SER A 623 22.75 2.69 -40.93
C SER A 623 22.17 3.86 -40.11
N CYS A 624 21.45 3.56 -39.03
CA CYS A 624 20.81 4.55 -38.15
C CYS A 624 21.69 4.93 -36.94
N CYS A 625 22.73 4.15 -36.61
CA CYS A 625 23.50 4.32 -35.37
C CYS A 625 24.88 5.00 -35.51
N GLN A 626 25.47 5.14 -36.71
CA GLN A 626 26.66 6.01 -36.93
C GLN A 626 26.82 6.44 -38.41
N PRO A 627 26.88 7.76 -38.73
CA PRO A 627 27.41 8.26 -39.99
C PRO A 627 28.93 8.53 -39.90
N SER A 628 29.71 7.62 -39.31
CA SER A 628 31.14 7.86 -39.10
C SER A 628 31.93 6.57 -38.91
N CYS A 629 31.94 5.72 -39.94
CA CYS A 629 32.96 4.69 -40.15
C CYS A 629 32.91 4.23 -41.62
N LEU A 630 33.15 5.18 -42.52
CA LEU A 630 33.61 4.92 -43.88
C LEU A 630 34.82 5.81 -44.12
N LEU A 631 35.97 5.35 -43.64
CA LEU A 631 37.30 5.52 -44.23
C LEU A 631 38.23 4.43 -43.69
#